data_AF-A0A846CAL4-F1
#
_entry.id   AF-A0A846CAL4-F1
#
_cell.length_a   1.000
_cell.length_b   1.000
_cell.length_c   1.000
_cell.angle_alpha   90.00
_cell.angle_beta   90.00
_cell.angle_gamma   90.00
#
_symmetry.space_group_name_H-M   'P 1'
#
loop_
_entity.id
_entity.type
_entity.pdbx_description
1 polymer ?
#
loop_
_entity_poly.entity_id
_entity_poly.type
_entity_poly.pdbx_seq_one_letter_code
_entity_poly.pdbx_strand_id
1 'polypeptide(L)'
;GKVALRQVDLSSLGDKQPNSLGNLVLSSRDSIGVRGIVVVEAAQAGNQLPQETNSIKRLQQLHQLLIEPIAELLPKNPNEHVIFIPQGELFLVPFPALQDNFGKYLIEKHTILTAPSIQVLNLTRKQRNRIGDEGSQALVVGNPTMPAVSISPGKPPQQLSSLPGAEREAKAIAPLLNTQPLIGKQATETKIKQQLGKASIIHLATHGLLDEIRGLGSAIALTPSEQDDGLLTAEEILDLQLNAQLLVLSACDTGRGRITGDGVVGLSRSFISAGVPSVIVSLWQVPDGPTASLMTQFYQSLSSNPDKAQALRSAMLATMKQHPDPKDWAAFTLIGEAD
;
A
#
# COMPACT_ATOMS: atom_id res chain seq x y z
N GLY A 1 -20.93 -17.93 8.86
CA GLY A 1 -20.84 -16.75 9.73
C GLY A 1 -22.21 -16.14 9.92
N LYS A 2 -22.38 -15.25 10.90
CA LYS A 2 -23.57 -14.39 10.99
C LYS A 2 -23.38 -13.24 10.01
N VAL A 3 -24.43 -12.85 9.28
CA VAL A 3 -24.42 -11.68 8.40
C VAL A 3 -25.26 -10.60 9.06
N ALA A 4 -24.72 -9.40 9.16
CA ALA A 4 -25.41 -8.22 9.67
C ALA A 4 -25.32 -7.10 8.63
N LEU A 5 -26.44 -6.44 8.35
CA LEU A 5 -26.49 -5.28 7.48
C LEU A 5 -26.54 -4.02 8.34
N ARG A 6 -25.78 -2.99 7.93
CA ARG A 6 -25.85 -1.64 8.47
C ARG A 6 -25.95 -0.66 7.31
N GLN A 7 -26.73 0.40 7.50
CA GLN A 7 -26.91 1.46 6.52
C GLN A 7 -26.78 2.80 7.24
N VAL A 8 -26.10 3.74 6.60
CA VAL A 8 -25.96 5.11 7.07
C VAL A 8 -26.52 6.02 6.00
N ASP A 9 -27.30 7.02 6.42
CA ASP A 9 -27.77 8.07 5.53
C ASP A 9 -26.67 9.11 5.30
N LEU A 10 -26.34 9.35 4.03
CA LEU A 10 -25.30 10.28 3.61
C LEU A 10 -25.85 11.65 3.18
N SER A 11 -27.18 11.88 3.29
CA SER A 11 -27.83 13.17 2.98
C SER A 11 -27.19 14.36 3.70
N SER A 12 -26.78 14.14 4.96
CA SER A 12 -26.06 15.13 5.78
C SER A 12 -24.69 15.57 5.24
N LEU A 13 -24.10 14.84 4.29
CA LEU A 13 -22.86 15.23 3.60
C LEU A 13 -23.07 16.30 2.52
N GLY A 14 -24.32 16.72 2.27
CA GLY A 14 -24.68 17.82 1.38
C GLY A 14 -25.23 17.37 0.03
N ASP A 15 -26.53 17.60 -0.20
CA ASP A 15 -27.37 17.16 -1.32
C ASP A 15 -27.02 17.68 -2.74
N LYS A 16 -25.81 18.20 -3.00
CA LYS A 16 -25.50 18.90 -4.28
C LYS A 16 -24.39 18.30 -5.15
N GLN A 17 -23.78 17.17 -4.77
CA GLN A 17 -22.75 16.54 -5.59
C GLN A 17 -22.95 15.01 -5.61
N PRO A 18 -22.96 14.35 -6.79
CA PRO A 18 -23.18 12.89 -6.89
C PRO A 18 -22.09 12.00 -6.27
N ASN A 19 -21.06 12.54 -5.60
CA ASN A 19 -19.91 11.79 -5.02
C ASN A 19 -19.50 12.28 -3.60
N SER A 20 -20.44 12.58 -2.70
CA SER A 20 -20.12 13.17 -1.38
C SER A 20 -19.16 12.34 -0.51
N LEU A 21 -19.30 11.01 -0.50
CA LEU A 21 -18.41 10.13 0.27
C LEU A 21 -17.02 10.00 -0.35
N GLY A 22 -16.92 9.83 -1.67
CA GLY A 22 -15.63 9.80 -2.38
C GLY A 22 -14.84 11.11 -2.17
N ASN A 23 -15.53 12.25 -2.25
CA ASN A 23 -14.93 13.56 -1.94
C ASN A 23 -14.48 13.67 -0.47
N LEU A 24 -15.24 13.09 0.47
CA LEU A 24 -14.82 13.03 1.87
C LEU A 24 -13.55 12.19 2.01
N VAL A 25 -13.42 11.04 1.35
CA VAL A 25 -12.20 10.23 1.36
C VAL A 25 -11.02 11.01 0.79
N LEU A 26 -11.17 11.61 -0.38
CA LEU A 26 -10.10 12.38 -1.02
C LEU A 26 -9.67 13.58 -0.16
N SER A 27 -10.63 14.37 0.33
CA SER A 27 -10.33 15.52 1.18
C SER A 27 -9.75 15.13 2.54
N SER A 28 -10.10 13.95 3.09
CA SER A 28 -9.48 13.42 4.31
C SER A 28 -8.00 13.13 4.11
N ARG A 29 -7.65 12.55 2.95
CA ARG A 29 -6.25 12.31 2.57
C ARG A 29 -5.49 13.61 2.39
N ASP A 30 -6.06 14.56 1.65
CA ASP A 30 -5.45 15.88 1.50
C ASP A 30 -5.23 16.57 2.86
N SER A 31 -6.15 16.37 3.80
CA SER A 31 -6.06 16.98 5.13
C SER A 31 -4.96 16.41 6.03
N ILE A 32 -4.58 15.13 5.86
CA ILE A 32 -3.38 14.57 6.52
C ILE A 32 -2.09 14.93 5.77
N GLY A 33 -2.18 15.77 4.72
CA GLY A 33 -1.01 16.25 3.97
C GLY A 33 -0.51 15.28 2.90
N VAL A 34 -1.31 14.28 2.51
CA VAL A 34 -0.93 13.30 1.49
C VAL A 34 -1.68 13.61 0.21
N ARG A 35 -0.98 14.23 -0.75
CA ARG A 35 -1.53 14.55 -2.06
C ARG A 35 -1.35 13.37 -3.02
N GLY A 36 -2.33 13.18 -3.90
CA GLY A 36 -2.12 12.44 -5.14
C GLY A 36 -1.37 13.27 -6.17
N ILE A 37 -0.71 12.60 -7.10
CA ILE A 37 -0.03 13.29 -8.22
C ILE A 37 -1.02 13.90 -9.24
N VAL A 38 -2.31 13.57 -9.19
CA VAL A 38 -3.31 14.22 -10.04
C VAL A 38 -3.88 15.46 -9.36
N VAL A 39 -3.18 16.58 -9.51
CA VAL A 39 -3.82 17.88 -9.79
C VAL A 39 -2.93 18.65 -10.79
N VAL A 40 -3.05 18.31 -12.07
CA VAL A 40 -2.96 19.34 -13.11
C VAL A 40 -4.35 19.99 -13.11
N GLU A 41 -4.43 21.28 -12.76
CA GLU A 41 -5.62 22.16 -12.66
C GLU A 41 -5.99 22.75 -11.28
N ALA A 42 -5.04 22.91 -10.35
CA ALA A 42 -5.22 23.86 -9.23
C ALA A 42 -3.92 24.53 -8.78
N ALA A 43 -3.02 24.85 -9.71
CA ALA A 43 -1.86 25.71 -9.47
C ALA A 43 -2.25 27.19 -9.20
N GLN A 44 -3.48 27.46 -8.74
CA GLN A 44 -3.94 28.80 -8.35
C GLN A 44 -4.68 28.87 -7.00
N ALA A 45 -4.76 27.78 -6.23
CA ALA A 45 -5.23 27.86 -4.84
C ALA A 45 -4.04 27.77 -3.87
N GLY A 46 -3.81 28.84 -3.12
CA GLY A 46 -2.58 29.13 -2.38
C GLY A 46 -2.03 28.03 -1.47
N ASN A 47 -0.71 28.07 -1.28
CA ASN A 47 0.06 27.31 -0.30
C ASN A 47 -0.41 27.58 1.14
N GLN A 48 -1.46 26.90 1.58
CA GLN A 48 -1.74 26.75 3.02
C GLN A 48 -1.55 25.28 3.39
N LEU A 49 -0.65 25.04 4.33
CA LEU A 49 -0.50 23.74 5.00
C LEU A 49 -1.87 23.34 5.60
N PRO A 50 -2.27 22.06 5.51
CA PRO A 50 -3.48 21.59 6.18
C PRO A 50 -3.41 21.93 7.68
N GLN A 51 -4.45 22.56 8.21
CA GLN A 51 -4.56 22.76 9.66
C GLN A 51 -4.85 21.43 10.34
N GLU A 52 -4.06 21.04 11.34
CA GLU A 52 -4.15 19.78 12.09
C GLU A 52 -5.57 19.48 12.60
N THR A 53 -6.27 20.51 13.09
CA THR A 53 -7.67 20.41 13.55
C THR A 53 -8.64 19.98 12.44
N ASN A 54 -8.41 20.38 11.19
CA ASN A 54 -9.25 19.99 10.06
C ASN A 54 -8.97 18.55 9.61
N SER A 55 -7.74 18.07 9.81
CA SER A 55 -7.34 16.69 9.53
C SER A 55 -8.06 15.68 10.43
N ILE A 56 -7.96 15.89 11.74
CA ILE A 56 -8.59 15.03 12.76
C ILE A 56 -10.10 14.95 12.57
N LYS A 57 -10.76 16.09 12.32
CA LYS A 57 -12.22 16.14 12.11
C LYS A 57 -12.68 15.28 10.94
N ARG A 58 -11.92 15.25 9.83
CA ARG A 58 -12.28 14.45 8.65
C ARG A 58 -12.09 12.95 8.90
N LEU A 59 -11.01 12.56 9.59
CA LEU A 59 -10.81 11.18 10.01
C LEU A 59 -11.89 10.71 10.99
N GLN A 60 -12.33 11.58 11.90
CA GLN A 60 -13.46 11.31 12.80
C GLN A 60 -14.78 11.19 12.05
N GLN A 61 -15.03 12.05 11.06
CA GLN A 61 -16.23 11.96 10.23
C GLN A 61 -16.27 10.64 9.44
N LEU A 62 -15.14 10.21 8.86
CA LEU A 62 -15.06 8.90 8.21
C LEU A 62 -15.25 7.75 9.22
N HIS A 63 -14.68 7.85 10.42
CA HIS A 63 -14.90 6.86 11.49
C HIS A 63 -16.39 6.76 11.86
N GLN A 64 -17.06 7.89 12.04
CA GLN A 64 -18.49 7.95 12.35
C GLN A 64 -19.34 7.29 11.27
N LEU A 65 -19.01 7.49 10.00
CA LEU A 65 -19.79 6.91 8.89
C LEU A 65 -19.50 5.44 8.65
N LEU A 66 -18.24 5.01 8.80
CA LEU A 66 -17.78 3.69 8.36
C LEU A 66 -17.63 2.68 9.50
N ILE A 67 -17.31 3.13 10.72
CA ILE A 67 -16.93 2.27 11.84
C ILE A 67 -17.99 2.26 12.95
N GLU A 68 -18.50 3.43 13.37
CA GLU A 68 -19.52 3.49 14.44
C GLU A 68 -20.73 2.57 14.20
N PRO A 69 -21.31 2.46 12.98
CA PRO A 69 -22.47 1.59 12.74
C PRO A 69 -22.20 0.10 12.95
N ILE A 70 -20.93 -0.30 12.91
CA ILE A 70 -20.49 -1.69 13.05
C ILE A 70 -19.66 -1.93 14.32
N ALA A 71 -19.44 -0.92 15.17
CA ALA A 71 -18.48 -0.98 16.28
C ALA A 71 -18.77 -2.11 17.27
N GLU A 72 -20.05 -2.40 17.54
CA GLU A 72 -20.49 -3.51 18.38
C GLU A 72 -20.18 -4.92 17.83
N LEU A 73 -19.94 -5.01 16.51
CA LEU A 73 -19.62 -6.26 15.82
C LEU A 73 -18.11 -6.49 15.71
N LEU A 74 -17.30 -5.46 15.94
CA LEU A 74 -15.85 -5.55 15.88
C LEU A 74 -15.30 -6.38 17.05
N PRO A 75 -14.22 -7.14 16.84
CA PRO A 75 -13.65 -7.98 17.88
C PRO A 75 -13.09 -7.13 19.02
N LYS A 76 -13.27 -7.61 20.25
CA LYS A 76 -12.74 -6.95 21.47
C LYS A 76 -11.26 -7.21 21.69
N ASN A 77 -10.76 -8.33 21.16
CA ASN A 77 -9.35 -8.66 21.20
C ASN A 77 -8.64 -7.92 20.05
N PRO A 78 -7.67 -7.03 20.34
CA PRO A 78 -7.01 -6.24 19.30
C PRO A 78 -6.16 -7.06 18.33
N ASN A 79 -5.83 -8.31 18.69
CA ASN A 79 -5.07 -9.20 17.80
C ASN A 79 -5.97 -9.96 16.81
N GLU A 80 -7.29 -9.96 16.99
CA GLU A 80 -8.21 -10.56 16.03
C GLU A 80 -8.33 -9.67 14.77
N HIS A 81 -8.42 -10.33 13.62
CA HIS A 81 -8.39 -9.67 12.31
C HIS A 81 -9.72 -9.05 11.94
N VAL A 82 -9.67 -7.79 11.50
CA VAL A 82 -10.76 -7.10 10.82
C VAL A 82 -10.35 -6.93 9.36
N ILE A 83 -11.06 -7.62 8.46
CA ILE A 83 -10.82 -7.55 7.02
C ILE A 83 -11.85 -6.61 6.40
N PHE A 84 -11.40 -5.47 5.85
CA PHE A 84 -12.24 -4.57 5.07
C PHE A 84 -12.30 -5.03 3.61
N ILE A 85 -13.51 -5.06 3.05
CA ILE A 85 -13.74 -5.27 1.62
C ILE A 85 -14.40 -4.00 1.07
N PRO A 86 -13.63 -2.94 0.77
CA PRO A 86 -14.16 -1.67 0.30
C PRO A 86 -14.59 -1.74 -1.17
N GLN A 87 -15.30 -0.70 -1.63
CA GLN A 87 -15.71 -0.53 -3.03
C GLN A 87 -15.44 0.91 -3.47
N GLY A 88 -14.95 1.10 -4.71
CA GLY A 88 -14.68 2.42 -5.26
C GLY A 88 -13.64 3.20 -4.44
N GLU A 89 -13.88 4.48 -4.21
CA GLU A 89 -12.97 5.36 -3.47
C GLU A 89 -12.71 4.91 -2.03
N LEU A 90 -13.52 4.00 -1.47
CA LEU A 90 -13.28 3.44 -0.13
C LEU A 90 -11.97 2.64 -0.04
N PHE A 91 -11.41 2.18 -1.16
CA PHE A 91 -10.05 1.60 -1.18
C PHE A 91 -8.98 2.59 -0.74
N LEU A 92 -9.25 3.89 -0.86
CA LEU A 92 -8.32 4.95 -0.51
C LEU A 92 -8.45 5.38 0.97
N VAL A 93 -9.41 4.84 1.71
CA VAL A 93 -9.62 5.17 3.12
C VAL A 93 -8.41 4.70 3.94
N PRO A 94 -7.77 5.60 4.70
CA PRO A 94 -6.71 5.21 5.63
C PRO A 94 -7.33 4.60 6.88
N PHE A 95 -7.90 3.39 6.79
CA PHE A 95 -8.57 2.70 7.90
C PHE A 95 -7.77 2.74 9.21
N PRO A 96 -6.44 2.50 9.23
CA PRO A 96 -5.63 2.61 10.44
C PRO A 96 -5.70 3.97 11.14
N ALA A 97 -5.88 5.07 10.38
CA ALA A 97 -5.94 6.45 10.86
C ALA A 97 -7.34 6.95 11.20
N LEU A 98 -8.40 6.16 10.95
CA LEU A 98 -9.74 6.55 11.39
C LEU A 98 -9.74 6.69 12.91
N GLN A 99 -10.23 7.82 13.41
CA GLN A 99 -10.15 8.15 14.83
C GLN A 99 -11.55 8.26 15.40
N ASP A 100 -11.78 7.68 16.57
CA ASP A 100 -13.05 7.83 17.26
C ASP A 100 -13.19 9.22 17.95
N ASN A 101 -14.37 9.46 18.53
CA ASN A 101 -14.66 10.69 19.27
C ASN A 101 -13.85 10.83 20.58
N PHE A 102 -13.12 9.79 21.00
CA PHE A 102 -12.22 9.79 22.16
C PHE A 102 -10.74 10.01 21.77
N GLY A 103 -10.46 10.23 20.49
CA GLY A 103 -9.11 10.44 19.99
C GLY A 103 -8.30 9.15 19.77
N LYS A 104 -8.93 7.98 19.79
CA LYS A 104 -8.27 6.69 19.55
C LYS A 104 -8.35 6.28 18.09
N TYR A 105 -7.20 5.97 17.51
CA TYR A 105 -7.10 5.46 16.15
C TYR A 105 -7.55 4.00 16.06
N LEU A 106 -8.14 3.61 14.92
CA LEU A 106 -8.66 2.26 14.72
C LEU A 106 -7.56 1.19 14.86
N ILE A 107 -6.34 1.49 14.40
CA ILE A 107 -5.18 0.59 14.51
C ILE A 107 -4.76 0.33 15.96
N GLU A 108 -5.07 1.24 16.90
CA GLU A 108 -4.82 1.00 18.32
C GLU A 108 -5.70 -0.13 18.86
N LYS A 109 -6.89 -0.33 18.26
CA LYS A 109 -7.91 -1.25 18.76
C LYS A 109 -8.02 -2.56 17.97
N HIS A 110 -7.61 -2.58 16.71
CA HIS A 110 -7.82 -3.75 15.84
C HIS A 110 -6.62 -4.00 14.91
N THR A 111 -6.36 -5.27 14.61
CA THR A 111 -5.48 -5.70 13.53
C THR A 111 -6.27 -5.67 12.22
N ILE A 112 -5.82 -4.86 11.26
CA ILE A 112 -6.58 -4.53 10.06
C ILE A 112 -5.93 -5.15 8.82
N LEU A 113 -6.77 -5.73 7.95
CA LEU A 113 -6.42 -6.13 6.59
C LEU A 113 -7.44 -5.55 5.60
N THR A 114 -7.06 -5.56 4.33
CA THR A 114 -7.96 -5.26 3.22
C THR A 114 -8.03 -6.47 2.30
N ALA A 115 -9.18 -6.68 1.67
CA ALA A 115 -9.27 -7.55 0.52
C ALA A 115 -10.19 -6.93 -0.52
N PRO A 116 -9.88 -7.04 -1.82
CA PRO A 116 -10.74 -6.44 -2.84
C PRO A 116 -12.06 -7.19 -3.03
N SER A 117 -12.09 -8.49 -2.72
CA SER A 117 -13.32 -9.29 -2.73
C SER A 117 -13.17 -10.57 -1.89
N ILE A 118 -14.31 -11.20 -1.58
CA ILE A 118 -14.35 -12.52 -0.92
C ILE A 118 -13.67 -13.59 -1.80
N GLN A 119 -13.78 -13.46 -3.12
CA GLN A 119 -13.15 -14.36 -4.08
C GLN A 119 -11.63 -14.27 -3.99
N VAL A 120 -11.08 -13.06 -3.84
CA VAL A 120 -9.64 -12.88 -3.64
C VAL A 120 -9.20 -13.50 -2.31
N LEU A 121 -9.94 -13.33 -1.22
CA LEU A 121 -9.64 -14.01 0.05
C LEU A 121 -9.57 -15.54 -0.10
N ASN A 122 -10.52 -16.14 -0.83
CA ASN A 122 -10.48 -17.58 -1.07
C ASN A 122 -9.29 -17.99 -1.96
N LEU A 123 -8.89 -17.15 -2.92
CA LEU A 123 -7.73 -17.38 -3.77
C LEU A 123 -6.43 -17.31 -2.97
N THR A 124 -6.22 -16.24 -2.21
CA THR A 124 -5.02 -16.03 -1.39
C THR A 124 -4.86 -17.12 -0.35
N ARG A 125 -5.96 -17.56 0.28
CA ARG A 125 -5.93 -18.69 1.21
C ARG A 125 -5.49 -20.00 0.56
N LYS A 126 -5.95 -20.27 -0.67
CA LYS A 126 -5.51 -21.46 -1.43
C LYS A 126 -4.05 -21.37 -1.84
N GLN A 127 -3.57 -20.18 -2.21
CA GLN A 127 -2.16 -19.95 -2.54
C GLN A 127 -1.27 -20.15 -1.33
N ARG A 128 -1.63 -19.56 -0.18
CA ARG A 128 -0.93 -19.73 1.10
C ARG A 128 -0.79 -21.20 1.48
N ASN A 129 -1.85 -22.00 1.32
CA ASN A 129 -1.80 -23.45 1.60
C ASN A 129 -0.93 -24.26 0.62
N ARG A 130 -0.55 -23.70 -0.54
CA ARG A 130 0.30 -24.36 -1.54
C ARG A 130 1.77 -24.01 -1.38
N ILE A 131 2.07 -22.84 -0.81
CA ILE A 131 3.44 -22.42 -0.59
C ILE A 131 4.00 -23.24 0.58
N GLY A 132 5.04 -24.04 0.30
CA GLY A 132 5.77 -24.77 1.32
C GLY A 132 6.77 -23.87 2.06
N ASP A 133 7.29 -24.36 3.18
CA ASP A 133 8.36 -23.70 3.97
C ASP A 133 9.76 -23.77 3.30
N GLU A 134 9.85 -24.25 2.06
CA GLU A 134 11.14 -24.46 1.39
C GLU A 134 11.72 -23.14 0.85
N GLY A 135 12.84 -22.69 1.45
CA GLY A 135 13.76 -21.74 0.85
C GLY A 135 13.59 -20.27 1.27
N SER A 136 14.44 -19.85 2.22
CA SER A 136 14.46 -18.52 2.86
C SER A 136 15.11 -17.41 2.02
N GLN A 137 14.98 -17.44 0.68
CA GLN A 137 15.57 -16.39 -0.14
C GLN A 137 14.70 -15.14 -0.10
N ALA A 138 15.29 -14.03 0.34
CA ALA A 138 14.66 -12.72 0.27
C ALA A 138 15.24 -11.90 -0.88
N LEU A 139 14.35 -11.22 -1.61
CA LEU A 139 14.69 -10.22 -2.61
C LEU A 139 14.38 -8.84 -2.04
N VAL A 140 15.41 -8.00 -1.89
CA VAL A 140 15.26 -6.61 -1.43
C VAL A 140 15.82 -5.68 -2.50
N VAL A 141 14.98 -4.76 -2.98
CA VAL A 141 15.33 -3.79 -4.02
C VAL A 141 15.11 -2.38 -3.48
N GLY A 142 16.05 -1.47 -3.72
CA GLY A 142 15.94 -0.07 -3.31
C GLY A 142 16.61 0.88 -4.29
N ASN A 143 15.94 1.99 -4.60
CA ASN A 143 16.51 3.08 -5.42
C ASN A 143 17.28 2.60 -6.68
N PRO A 144 16.61 1.96 -7.65
CA PRO A 144 17.22 1.64 -8.94
C PRO A 144 17.76 2.89 -9.65
N THR A 145 18.65 2.71 -10.63
CA THR A 145 18.98 3.79 -11.57
C THR A 145 17.77 4.03 -12.45
N MET A 146 17.07 5.12 -12.14
CA MET A 146 15.73 5.36 -12.65
C MET A 146 15.65 5.42 -14.18
N PRO A 147 14.67 4.73 -14.79
CA PRO A 147 14.43 4.76 -16.22
C PRO A 147 13.85 6.12 -16.64
N ALA A 148 13.94 6.40 -17.94
CA ALA A 148 13.24 7.52 -18.54
C ALA A 148 11.83 7.09 -18.97
N VAL A 149 10.82 7.87 -18.57
CA VAL A 149 9.42 7.55 -18.84
C VAL A 149 8.69 8.75 -19.44
N SER A 150 7.92 8.51 -20.51
CA SER A 150 6.94 9.49 -20.98
C SER A 150 5.78 9.59 -19.99
N ILE A 151 5.65 10.76 -19.36
CA ILE A 151 4.61 11.08 -18.34
C ILE A 151 3.38 11.71 -18.99
N SER A 152 3.47 12.18 -20.23
CA SER A 152 2.34 12.78 -20.95
C SER A 152 2.40 12.45 -22.44
N PRO A 153 1.25 12.18 -23.09
CA PRO A 153 1.20 11.94 -24.52
C PRO A 153 1.86 13.07 -25.32
N GLY A 154 2.72 12.71 -26.27
CA GLY A 154 3.42 13.67 -27.13
C GLY A 154 4.58 14.44 -26.47
N LYS A 155 4.94 14.14 -25.21
CA LYS A 155 6.14 14.67 -24.56
C LYS A 155 7.29 13.65 -24.60
N PRO A 156 8.56 14.10 -24.70
CA PRO A 156 9.71 13.21 -24.64
C PRO A 156 9.78 12.51 -23.26
N PRO A 157 10.37 11.30 -23.19
CA PRO A 157 10.61 10.61 -21.92
C PRO A 157 11.44 11.46 -20.96
N GLN A 158 11.04 11.48 -19.69
CA GLN A 158 11.76 12.16 -18.60
C GLN A 158 12.25 11.15 -17.58
N GLN A 159 13.49 11.31 -17.13
CA GLN A 159 14.04 10.46 -16.09
C GLN A 159 13.27 10.65 -14.79
N LEU A 160 12.85 9.53 -14.17
CA LEU A 160 12.24 9.60 -12.84
C LEU A 160 13.27 10.07 -11.80
N SER A 161 12.78 10.76 -10.77
CA SER A 161 13.62 11.22 -9.68
C SER A 161 14.20 10.04 -8.89
N SER A 162 15.45 10.17 -8.45
CA SER A 162 16.05 9.19 -7.54
C SER A 162 15.35 9.18 -6.18
N LEU A 163 15.45 8.05 -5.48
CA LEU A 163 14.83 7.81 -4.18
C LEU A 163 15.87 7.43 -3.12
N PRO A 164 16.72 8.36 -2.63
CA PRO A 164 17.72 8.06 -1.60
C PRO A 164 17.13 7.45 -0.32
N GLY A 165 15.88 7.78 0.03
CA GLY A 165 15.13 7.13 1.10
C GLY A 165 14.94 5.63 0.89
N ALA A 166 14.49 5.23 -0.29
CA ALA A 166 14.31 3.83 -0.65
C ALA A 166 15.61 3.04 -0.63
N GLU A 167 16.75 3.69 -0.94
CA GLU A 167 18.07 3.07 -0.79
C GLU A 167 18.40 2.78 0.67
N ARG A 168 18.14 3.77 1.56
CA ARG A 168 18.36 3.62 3.00
C ARG A 168 17.46 2.54 3.59
N GLU A 169 16.20 2.51 3.18
CA GLU A 169 15.23 1.47 3.56
C GLU A 169 15.71 0.07 3.15
N ALA A 170 16.07 -0.14 1.88
CA ALA A 170 16.57 -1.42 1.40
C ALA A 170 17.84 -1.87 2.13
N LYS A 171 18.77 -0.94 2.40
CA LYS A 171 19.99 -1.21 3.18
C LYS A 171 19.70 -1.59 4.64
N ALA A 172 18.64 -1.05 5.25
CA ALA A 172 18.23 -1.39 6.60
C ALA A 172 17.52 -2.75 6.68
N ILE A 173 16.73 -3.10 5.66
CA ILE A 173 15.92 -4.33 5.63
C ILE A 173 16.74 -5.56 5.24
N ALA A 174 17.66 -5.43 4.27
CA ALA A 174 18.37 -6.59 3.72
C ALA A 174 19.12 -7.43 4.77
N PRO A 175 19.79 -6.86 5.79
CA PRO A 175 20.39 -7.63 6.88
C PRO A 175 19.37 -8.39 7.74
N LEU A 176 18.16 -7.85 7.96
CA LEU A 176 17.09 -8.52 8.71
C LEU A 176 16.57 -9.78 8.00
N LEU A 177 16.73 -9.81 6.68
CA LEU A 177 16.33 -10.91 5.81
C LEU A 177 17.52 -11.74 5.29
N ASN A 178 18.72 -11.55 5.86
CA ASN A 178 19.94 -12.26 5.49
C ASN A 178 20.24 -12.24 3.97
N THR A 179 19.99 -11.10 3.31
CA THR A 179 20.19 -10.93 1.86
C THR A 179 21.02 -9.68 1.55
N GLN A 180 21.41 -9.53 0.28
CA GLN A 180 22.07 -8.32 -0.21
C GLN A 180 21.06 -7.48 -1.01
N PRO A 181 20.94 -6.17 -0.75
CA PRO A 181 19.99 -5.34 -1.48
C PRO A 181 20.48 -5.10 -2.92
N LEU A 182 19.57 -5.16 -3.88
CA LEU A 182 19.81 -4.68 -5.24
C LEU A 182 19.50 -3.18 -5.30
N ILE A 183 20.53 -2.37 -5.58
CA ILE A 183 20.45 -0.91 -5.59
C ILE A 183 21.12 -0.31 -6.83
N GLY A 184 20.69 0.88 -7.25
CA GLY A 184 21.26 1.61 -8.38
C GLY A 184 21.38 0.73 -9.63
N LYS A 185 22.56 0.71 -10.26
CA LYS A 185 22.80 -0.04 -11.51
C LYS A 185 22.60 -1.55 -11.39
N GLN A 186 22.59 -2.11 -10.19
CA GLN A 186 22.40 -3.56 -9.99
C GLN A 186 20.93 -3.97 -9.93
N ALA A 187 20.01 -3.04 -9.70
CA ALA A 187 18.58 -3.29 -9.60
C ALA A 187 17.92 -3.38 -10.98
N THR A 188 18.49 -4.18 -11.88
CA THR A 188 17.95 -4.35 -13.23
C THR A 188 16.72 -5.23 -13.25
N GLU A 189 15.80 -4.94 -14.16
CA GLU A 189 14.57 -5.73 -14.31
C GLU A 189 14.88 -7.20 -14.60
N THR A 190 15.78 -7.49 -15.54
CA THR A 190 16.26 -8.86 -15.81
C THR A 190 16.74 -9.58 -14.55
N LYS A 191 17.59 -8.95 -13.73
CA LYS A 191 18.12 -9.59 -12.51
C LYS A 191 17.03 -9.82 -11.48
N ILE A 192 16.09 -8.89 -11.38
CA ILE A 192 14.94 -8.99 -10.47
C ILE A 192 14.00 -10.11 -10.91
N LYS A 193 13.63 -10.21 -12.19
CA LYS A 193 12.83 -11.31 -12.75
C LYS A 193 13.44 -12.68 -12.47
N GLN A 194 14.76 -12.83 -12.55
CA GLN A 194 15.47 -14.08 -12.24
C GLN A 194 15.40 -14.49 -10.75
N GLN A 195 15.23 -13.51 -9.84
CA GLN A 195 15.16 -13.74 -8.40
C GLN A 195 13.72 -13.83 -7.89
N LEU A 196 12.76 -13.16 -8.55
CA LEU A 196 11.35 -13.10 -8.15
C LEU A 196 10.74 -14.50 -7.94
N GLY A 197 10.93 -15.42 -8.87
CA GLY A 197 10.34 -16.78 -8.78
C GLY A 197 10.94 -17.67 -7.67
N LYS A 198 12.06 -17.28 -7.08
CA LYS A 198 12.78 -18.04 -6.03
C LYS A 198 12.62 -17.43 -4.64
N ALA A 199 12.16 -16.18 -4.55
CA ALA A 199 12.08 -15.46 -3.31
C ALA A 199 10.81 -15.83 -2.52
N SER A 200 10.97 -16.11 -1.22
CA SER A 200 9.85 -16.28 -0.29
C SER A 200 9.35 -14.95 0.28
N ILE A 201 10.23 -13.95 0.37
CA ILE A 201 9.91 -12.57 0.75
C ILE A 201 10.47 -11.62 -0.30
N ILE A 202 9.62 -10.74 -0.82
CA ILE A 202 10.01 -9.73 -1.81
C ILE A 202 9.72 -8.34 -1.23
N HIS A 203 10.70 -7.44 -1.25
CA HIS A 203 10.56 -6.05 -0.85
C HIS A 203 11.06 -5.14 -1.96
N LEU A 204 10.16 -4.33 -2.54
CA LEU A 204 10.44 -3.42 -3.64
C LEU A 204 10.22 -1.97 -3.19
N ALA A 205 11.31 -1.25 -2.93
CA ALA A 205 11.31 0.18 -2.62
C ALA A 205 11.77 0.99 -3.85
N THR A 206 10.82 1.40 -4.69
CA THR A 206 11.08 2.13 -5.95
C THR A 206 9.84 2.93 -6.40
N HIS A 207 9.79 3.48 -7.62
CA HIS A 207 8.56 4.08 -8.15
C HIS A 207 7.59 3.02 -8.68
N GLY A 208 6.32 3.13 -8.30
CA GLY A 208 5.20 2.49 -8.97
C GLY A 208 4.57 3.46 -9.96
N LEU A 209 4.33 3.02 -11.19
CA LEU A 209 3.70 3.80 -12.24
C LEU A 209 2.27 3.31 -12.45
N LEU A 210 1.34 4.25 -12.56
CA LEU A 210 -0.09 3.97 -12.69
C LEU A 210 -0.58 4.09 -14.14
N ASP A 211 -1.61 3.31 -14.43
CA ASP A 211 -2.21 3.06 -15.76
C ASP A 211 -2.57 4.34 -16.55
N GLU A 212 -3.01 5.40 -15.86
CA GLU A 212 -3.48 6.66 -16.48
C GLU A 212 -2.41 7.41 -17.27
N ILE A 213 -1.13 7.13 -16.99
CA ILE A 213 -0.02 7.86 -17.59
C ILE A 213 0.28 7.33 -19.02
N ARG A 214 -0.14 6.10 -19.37
CA ARG A 214 0.49 5.39 -20.51
C ARG A 214 -0.40 4.51 -21.38
N GLY A 215 -1.57 4.06 -20.92
CA GLY A 215 -2.29 2.99 -21.65
C GLY A 215 -1.49 1.69 -21.80
N LEU A 216 -0.37 1.57 -21.07
CA LEU A 216 0.55 0.42 -21.00
C LEU A 216 0.28 -0.46 -19.75
N GLY A 217 -0.75 -0.15 -18.96
CA GLY A 217 -0.94 -0.74 -17.64
C GLY A 217 -0.05 -0.13 -16.56
N SER A 218 -0.17 -0.66 -15.34
CA SER A 218 0.70 -0.26 -14.21
C SER A 218 2.07 -0.94 -14.31
N ALA A 219 3.14 -0.32 -13.79
CA ALA A 219 4.50 -0.87 -13.86
C ALA A 219 5.35 -0.51 -12.63
N ILE A 220 6.43 -1.25 -12.41
CA ILE A 220 7.46 -0.96 -11.40
C ILE A 220 8.71 -0.46 -12.12
N ALA A 221 9.17 0.73 -11.75
CA ALA A 221 10.38 1.30 -12.32
C ALA A 221 11.64 0.66 -11.73
N LEU A 222 12.49 0.12 -12.58
CA LEU A 222 13.73 -0.59 -12.28
C LEU A 222 14.85 -0.06 -13.19
N THR A 223 16.08 -0.52 -12.98
CA THR A 223 17.19 -0.13 -13.84
C THR A 223 17.04 -0.79 -15.21
N PRO A 224 17.00 -0.04 -16.33
CA PRO A 224 17.03 -0.62 -17.66
C PRO A 224 18.29 -1.43 -17.91
N SER A 225 18.18 -2.47 -18.71
CA SER A 225 19.33 -3.24 -19.19
C SER A 225 19.39 -3.27 -20.73
N GLU A 226 20.32 -4.03 -21.29
CA GLU A 226 20.35 -4.25 -22.75
C GLU A 226 19.16 -5.11 -23.23
N GLN A 227 18.45 -5.78 -22.31
CA GLN A 227 17.40 -6.77 -22.59
C GLN A 227 16.00 -6.24 -22.28
N ASP A 228 15.89 -5.13 -21.55
CA ASP A 228 14.63 -4.61 -21.02
C ASP A 228 14.66 -3.08 -20.90
N ASP A 229 13.48 -2.48 -20.80
CA ASP A 229 13.31 -1.03 -20.69
C ASP A 229 13.30 -0.53 -19.22
N GLY A 230 13.50 -1.42 -18.26
CA GLY A 230 13.49 -1.13 -16.83
C GLY A 230 12.10 -0.89 -16.27
N LEU A 231 11.05 -1.40 -16.91
CA LEU A 231 9.66 -1.25 -16.50
C LEU A 231 9.01 -2.62 -16.38
N LEU A 232 9.04 -3.19 -15.18
CA LEU A 232 8.31 -4.43 -14.90
C LEU A 232 6.81 -4.15 -14.88
N THR A 233 6.13 -4.45 -15.98
CA THR A 233 4.71 -4.18 -16.18
C THR A 233 3.81 -5.18 -15.46
N ALA A 234 2.56 -4.78 -15.21
CA ALA A 234 1.52 -5.64 -14.69
C ALA A 234 1.30 -6.90 -15.56
N GLU A 235 1.35 -6.75 -16.89
CA GLU A 235 1.22 -7.85 -17.85
C GLU A 235 2.35 -8.87 -17.67
N GLU A 236 3.60 -8.41 -17.60
CA GLU A 236 4.73 -9.31 -17.37
C GLU A 236 4.66 -9.99 -16.01
N ILE A 237 4.17 -9.30 -14.97
CA ILE A 237 3.96 -9.90 -13.65
C ILE A 237 2.90 -11.01 -13.72
N LEU A 238 1.82 -10.83 -14.49
CA LEU A 238 0.77 -11.83 -14.63
C LEU A 238 1.27 -13.15 -15.25
N ASP A 239 2.30 -13.08 -16.09
CA ASP A 239 2.93 -14.24 -16.71
C ASP A 239 3.93 -14.96 -15.77
N LEU A 240 4.24 -14.38 -14.62
CA LEU A 240 5.12 -15.01 -13.63
C LEU A 240 4.41 -16.08 -12.82
N GLN A 241 5.20 -17.05 -12.35
CA GLN A 241 4.80 -18.00 -11.32
C GLN A 241 5.63 -17.73 -10.06
N LEU A 242 4.99 -17.15 -9.05
CA LEU A 242 5.64 -16.72 -7.81
C LEU A 242 5.25 -17.65 -6.66
N ASN A 243 6.24 -17.97 -5.83
CA ASN A 243 6.07 -18.74 -4.60
C ASN A 243 6.33 -17.90 -3.34
N ALA A 244 6.33 -16.57 -3.48
CA ALA A 244 6.56 -15.67 -2.37
C ALA A 244 5.36 -15.68 -1.41
N GLN A 245 5.63 -15.78 -0.11
CA GLN A 245 4.63 -15.69 0.96
C GLN A 245 4.21 -14.24 1.23
N LEU A 246 5.13 -13.31 0.97
CA LEU A 246 4.94 -11.88 1.20
C LEU A 246 5.64 -11.07 0.12
N LEU A 247 4.93 -10.11 -0.44
CA LEU A 247 5.48 -9.05 -1.27
C LEU A 247 5.14 -7.68 -0.69
N VAL A 248 6.13 -6.83 -0.51
CA VAL A 248 5.98 -5.45 -0.03
C VAL A 248 6.32 -4.50 -1.16
N LEU A 249 5.34 -3.70 -1.58
CA LEU A 249 5.51 -2.56 -2.47
C LEU A 249 5.65 -1.29 -1.62
N SER A 250 6.89 -0.96 -1.25
CA SER A 250 7.24 0.30 -0.59
C SER A 250 7.51 1.39 -1.66
N ALA A 251 6.54 1.52 -2.57
CA ALA A 251 6.68 2.32 -3.77
C ALA A 251 5.61 3.40 -3.83
N CYS A 252 5.96 4.58 -4.32
CA CYS A 252 5.05 5.73 -4.42
C CYS A 252 3.75 5.34 -5.12
N ASP A 253 2.60 5.61 -4.48
CA ASP A 253 1.26 5.55 -5.06
C ASP A 253 0.77 4.17 -5.57
N THR A 254 1.36 3.06 -5.09
CA THR A 254 0.99 1.70 -5.53
C THR A 254 -0.45 1.28 -5.19
N GLY A 255 -1.10 1.98 -4.26
CA GLY A 255 -2.52 1.83 -3.90
C GLY A 255 -3.51 2.68 -4.71
N ARG A 256 -3.08 3.39 -5.77
CA ARG A 256 -3.93 4.34 -6.52
C ARG A 256 -4.12 4.08 -8.02
N GLY A 257 -3.64 2.96 -8.55
CA GLY A 257 -4.02 2.53 -9.90
C GLY A 257 -5.53 2.51 -10.09
N ARG A 258 -6.00 2.67 -11.34
CA ARG A 258 -7.43 2.70 -11.66
C ARG A 258 -8.15 1.63 -10.86
N ILE A 259 -9.06 2.05 -9.98
CA ILE A 259 -9.90 1.13 -9.21
C ILE A 259 -10.78 0.45 -10.25
N THR A 260 -10.46 -0.80 -10.59
CA THR A 260 -11.23 -1.59 -11.54
C THR A 260 -12.56 -2.00 -10.91
N GLY A 261 -13.51 -2.49 -11.71
CA GLY A 261 -14.86 -2.85 -11.23
C GLY A 261 -14.90 -3.95 -10.16
N ASP A 262 -13.79 -4.65 -9.94
CA ASP A 262 -13.54 -5.64 -8.88
C ASP A 262 -12.77 -5.09 -7.67
N GLY A 263 -12.50 -3.78 -7.63
CA GLY A 263 -11.88 -3.09 -6.51
C GLY A 263 -10.36 -3.26 -6.40
N VAL A 264 -9.71 -3.99 -7.29
CA VAL A 264 -8.27 -4.25 -7.16
C VAL A 264 -7.44 -3.12 -7.75
N VAL A 265 -6.36 -2.73 -7.05
CA VAL A 265 -5.42 -1.75 -7.55
C VAL A 265 -4.31 -2.43 -8.36
N GLY A 266 -4.30 -2.21 -9.68
CA GLY A 266 -3.18 -2.44 -10.61
C GLY A 266 -2.19 -3.56 -10.25
N LEU A 267 -1.03 -3.16 -9.70
CA LEU A 267 0.10 -4.06 -9.40
C LEU A 267 -0.23 -5.13 -8.35
N SER A 268 -1.01 -4.80 -7.31
CA SER A 268 -1.37 -5.77 -6.27
C SER A 268 -2.15 -6.96 -6.85
N ARG A 269 -3.04 -6.69 -7.82
CA ARG A 269 -3.78 -7.73 -8.55
C ARG A 269 -2.83 -8.67 -9.28
N SER A 270 -1.82 -8.10 -9.92
CA SER A 270 -0.90 -8.82 -10.77
C SER A 270 -0.08 -9.79 -9.93
N PHE A 271 0.45 -9.34 -8.79
CA PHE A 271 1.19 -10.21 -7.86
C PHE A 271 0.31 -11.28 -7.19
N ILE A 272 -0.91 -10.94 -6.78
CA ILE A 272 -1.84 -11.93 -6.24
C ILE A 272 -2.16 -12.99 -7.29
N SER A 273 -2.42 -12.57 -8.54
CA SER A 273 -2.71 -13.50 -9.63
C SER A 273 -1.50 -14.38 -9.98
N ALA A 274 -0.30 -13.83 -9.88
CA ALA A 274 0.98 -14.53 -10.08
C ALA A 274 1.34 -15.51 -8.95
N GLY A 275 0.60 -15.52 -7.82
CA GLY A 275 0.74 -16.53 -6.77
C GLY A 275 1.05 -16.01 -5.36
N VAL A 276 1.19 -14.69 -5.18
CA VAL A 276 1.53 -14.12 -3.87
C VAL A 276 0.28 -13.96 -2.99
N PRO A 277 0.16 -14.67 -1.85
CA PRO A 277 -1.05 -14.62 -1.03
C PRO A 277 -1.14 -13.38 -0.15
N SER A 278 -0.02 -12.68 0.08
CA SER A 278 0.06 -11.52 0.98
C SER A 278 0.83 -10.39 0.31
N VAL A 279 0.16 -9.27 0.03
CA VAL A 279 0.77 -8.10 -0.59
C VAL A 279 0.57 -6.88 0.29
N ILE A 280 1.66 -6.27 0.77
CA ILE A 280 1.62 -4.98 1.46
C ILE A 280 1.88 -3.88 0.42
N VAL A 281 1.01 -2.87 0.38
CA VAL A 281 1.13 -1.72 -0.51
C VAL A 281 0.99 -0.43 0.27
N SER A 282 1.60 0.65 -0.22
CA SER A 282 1.39 1.99 0.31
C SER A 282 0.24 2.69 -0.43
N LEU A 283 -0.63 3.36 0.33
CA LEU A 283 -1.71 4.18 -0.17
C LEU A 283 -1.21 5.55 -0.67
N TRP A 284 -0.05 6.01 -0.22
CA TRP A 284 0.62 7.25 -0.62
C TRP A 284 2.13 7.16 -0.37
N GLN A 285 2.88 8.13 -0.87
CA GLN A 285 4.31 8.25 -0.57
C GLN A 285 4.52 8.75 0.87
N VAL A 286 5.15 7.91 1.69
CA VAL A 286 5.52 8.23 3.07
C VAL A 286 6.89 8.93 3.10
N PRO A 287 7.11 9.93 3.97
CA PRO A 287 8.43 10.54 4.12
C PRO A 287 9.52 9.53 4.49
N ASP A 288 10.71 9.67 3.89
CA ASP A 288 11.80 8.68 3.95
C ASP A 288 12.15 8.16 5.37
N GLY A 289 12.23 9.06 6.35
CA GLY A 289 12.62 8.71 7.72
C GLY A 289 11.61 7.76 8.38
N PRO A 290 10.34 8.18 8.50
CA PRO A 290 9.26 7.32 8.99
C PRO A 290 9.12 5.99 8.25
N THR A 291 9.19 5.97 6.91
CA THR A 291 9.05 4.73 6.11
C THR A 291 10.10 3.70 6.48
N ALA A 292 11.37 4.10 6.52
CA ALA A 292 12.47 3.19 6.85
C ALA A 292 12.33 2.64 8.27
N SER A 293 11.91 3.47 9.24
CA SER A 293 11.64 3.05 10.62
C SER A 293 10.49 2.03 10.68
N LEU A 294 9.37 2.34 10.02
CA LEU A 294 8.20 1.46 9.98
C LEU A 294 8.53 0.10 9.36
N MET A 295 9.20 0.06 8.21
CA MET A 295 9.53 -1.20 7.55
C MET A 295 10.57 -2.02 8.29
N THR A 296 11.55 -1.36 8.92
CA THR A 296 12.50 -2.04 9.82
C THR A 296 11.74 -2.69 10.99
N GLN A 297 10.83 -1.96 11.62
CA GLN A 297 10.04 -2.47 12.74
C GLN A 297 9.07 -3.58 12.33
N PHE A 298 8.53 -3.50 11.11
CA PHE A 298 7.68 -4.53 10.51
C PHE A 298 8.44 -5.85 10.40
N TYR A 299 9.61 -5.86 9.77
CA TYR A 299 10.40 -7.09 9.61
C TYR A 299 10.93 -7.64 10.95
N GLN A 300 11.28 -6.76 11.91
CA GLN A 300 11.62 -7.18 13.27
C GLN A 300 10.44 -7.82 14.01
N SER A 301 9.22 -7.30 13.81
CA SER A 301 8.02 -7.89 14.38
C SER A 301 7.66 -9.21 13.69
N LEU A 302 7.81 -9.27 12.36
CA LEU A 302 7.52 -10.45 11.55
C LEU A 302 8.43 -11.64 11.89
N SER A 303 9.70 -11.38 12.22
CA SER A 303 10.63 -12.44 12.65
C SER A 303 10.24 -13.06 13.99
N SER A 304 9.48 -12.34 14.82
CA SER A 304 9.01 -12.79 16.14
C SER A 304 7.57 -13.31 16.12
N ASN A 305 6.77 -12.89 15.13
CA ASN A 305 5.37 -13.27 14.95
C ASN A 305 5.09 -13.44 13.44
N PRO A 306 4.80 -14.65 12.95
CA PRO A 306 4.59 -14.89 11.51
C PRO A 306 3.33 -14.21 10.96
N ASP A 307 2.45 -13.69 11.83
CA ASP A 307 1.27 -12.93 11.44
C ASP A 307 1.64 -11.54 10.91
N LYS A 308 1.56 -11.38 9.59
CA LYS A 308 1.92 -10.18 8.83
C LYS A 308 1.06 -8.98 9.22
N ALA A 309 -0.22 -9.19 9.53
CA ALA A 309 -1.12 -8.10 9.89
C ALA A 309 -0.80 -7.56 11.29
N GLN A 310 -0.54 -8.46 12.24
CA GLN A 310 -0.10 -8.08 13.59
C GLN A 310 1.30 -7.43 13.56
N ALA A 311 2.22 -7.93 12.75
CA ALA A 311 3.53 -7.33 12.55
C ALA A 311 3.43 -5.91 11.97
N LEU A 312 2.56 -5.70 10.98
CA LEU A 312 2.31 -4.37 10.40
C LEU A 312 1.68 -3.42 11.41
N ARG A 313 0.69 -3.89 12.19
CA ARG A 313 0.10 -3.12 13.29
C ARG A 313 1.15 -2.72 14.33
N SER A 314 2.00 -3.65 14.75
CA SER A 314 3.09 -3.39 15.69
C SER A 314 4.01 -2.28 15.18
N ALA A 315 4.39 -2.35 13.90
CA ALA A 315 5.20 -1.33 13.24
C ALA A 315 4.51 0.04 13.23
N MET A 316 3.24 0.12 12.82
CA MET A 316 2.48 1.36 12.83
C MET A 316 2.41 2.00 14.22
N LEU A 317 2.13 1.20 15.26
CA LEU A 317 2.04 1.68 16.64
C LEU A 317 3.39 2.15 17.20
N ALA A 318 4.49 1.50 16.81
CA ALA A 318 5.83 1.93 17.19
C ALA A 318 6.22 3.25 16.49
N THR A 319 5.98 3.35 15.17
CA THR A 319 6.22 4.57 14.39
C THR A 319 5.38 5.74 14.90
N MET A 320 4.10 5.50 15.22
CA MET A 320 3.19 6.52 15.79
C MET A 320 3.75 7.18 17.07
N LYS A 321 4.48 6.43 17.91
CA LYS A 321 5.09 6.99 19.13
C LYS A 321 6.21 8.00 18.84
N GLN A 322 6.93 7.81 17.72
CA GLN A 322 8.04 8.67 17.30
C GLN A 322 7.59 9.77 16.34
N HIS A 323 6.57 9.47 15.53
CA HIS A 323 6.00 10.31 14.49
C HIS A 323 4.46 10.28 14.62
N PRO A 324 3.86 11.18 15.43
CA PRO A 324 2.43 11.12 15.74
C PRO A 324 1.51 11.34 14.54
N ASP A 325 1.98 12.04 13.51
CA ASP A 325 1.19 12.38 12.32
C ASP A 325 0.78 11.12 11.53
N PRO A 326 -0.51 10.88 11.25
CA PRO A 326 -0.97 9.71 10.50
C PRO A 326 -0.32 9.50 9.13
N LYS A 327 0.13 10.57 8.47
CA LYS A 327 0.82 10.49 7.18
C LYS A 327 2.10 9.64 7.24
N ASP A 328 2.70 9.52 8.42
CA ASP A 328 3.99 8.89 8.66
C ASP A 328 3.87 7.37 8.96
N TRP A 329 2.69 6.89 9.36
CA TRP A 329 2.49 5.50 9.78
C TRP A 329 1.26 4.79 9.20
N ALA A 330 0.23 5.51 8.74
CA ALA A 330 -1.05 4.93 8.33
C ALA A 330 -1.13 4.58 6.83
N ALA A 331 -0.01 4.65 6.11
CA ALA A 331 -0.01 4.54 4.65
C ALA A 331 -0.12 3.10 4.14
N PHE A 332 0.32 2.12 4.91
CA PHE A 332 0.43 0.76 4.43
C PHE A 332 -0.85 -0.03 4.68
N THR A 333 -1.23 -0.87 3.73
CA THR A 333 -2.31 -1.84 3.90
C THR A 333 -1.85 -3.20 3.43
N LEU A 334 -2.25 -4.24 4.17
CA LEU A 334 -2.02 -5.63 3.80
C LEU A 334 -3.24 -6.13 3.03
N ILE A 335 -2.99 -6.66 1.82
CA ILE A 335 -3.98 -7.30 0.96
C ILE A 335 -3.75 -8.81 0.95
N GLY A 336 -4.79 -9.59 1.28
CA GLY A 336 -4.76 -11.06 1.25
C GLY A 336 -4.63 -11.69 2.63
N GLU A 337 -3.77 -12.69 2.78
CA GLU A 337 -3.60 -13.44 4.04
C GLU A 337 -2.65 -12.76 5.03
N ALA A 338 -2.89 -12.98 6.33
CA ALA A 338 -2.01 -12.55 7.42
C ALA A 338 -0.99 -13.62 7.82
N ASP A 339 -1.42 -14.87 7.85
CA ASP A 339 -0.74 -15.98 8.52
C ASP A 339 0.12 -16.84 7.58
#